data_AF-A0A3D3URY7-F1
#
_entry.id   AF-A0A3D3URY7-F1
#
_cell.length_a   1.000
_cell.length_b   1.000
_cell.length_c   1.000
_cell.angle_alpha   90.00
_cell.angle_beta   90.00
_cell.angle_gamma   90.00
#
_symmetry.space_group_name_H-M   'P 1'
#
loop_
_entity.id
_entity.type
_entity.pdbx_description
1 polymer ?
#
loop_
_entity_poly.entity_id
_entity_poly.type
_entity_poly.pdbx_seq_one_letter_code
_entity_poly.pdbx_strand_id
1 'polypeptide(L)'
;MSRDYKKQFGKNTVKRIDNCLDRLNHLRFSGQASHYYKIDLDLCLRGGALLGALHVASSLLEIVVREIGIKKFSLEANSQQSTTENAQREIEAKRNVTFKTIIDDLSQSDLISTDLYTKSKAFYDYVRIPIHHGLPLRFVERNTNRNEEYKLICEIFGHDCDISEFSVDMHTFEDVVENITIDLVADSITLLEAFSNVRII
;
A
#
# COMPACT_ATOMS: atom_id res chain seq x y z
N MET A 1 -15.22 3.46 21.93
CA MET A 1 -14.42 4.56 21.35
C MET A 1 -12.95 4.18 21.47
N SER A 2 -12.21 4.15 20.36
CA SER A 2 -10.76 3.94 20.40
C SER A 2 -10.10 5.06 21.21
N ARG A 3 -9.03 4.75 21.96
CA ARG A 3 -8.23 5.76 22.67
C ARG A 3 -7.42 6.57 21.64
N ASP A 4 -7.08 7.82 21.93
CA ASP A 4 -6.18 8.61 21.08
C ASP A 4 -4.80 7.92 20.96
N TYR A 5 -4.20 7.86 19.75
CA TYR A 5 -2.87 7.27 19.51
C TYR A 5 -1.79 7.81 20.45
N LYS A 6 -1.86 9.07 20.87
CA LYS A 6 -0.92 9.68 21.83
C LYS A 6 -0.95 9.03 23.21
N LYS A 7 -2.06 8.39 23.56
CA LYS A 7 -2.25 7.66 24.82
C LYS A 7 -1.94 6.17 24.68
N GLN A 8 -1.84 5.66 23.45
CA GLN A 8 -1.61 4.25 23.16
C GLN A 8 -0.13 3.94 22.96
N PHE A 9 0.63 4.85 22.34
CA PHE A 9 2.00 4.59 21.93
C PHE A 9 3.05 5.46 22.63
N GLY A 10 4.29 4.97 22.65
CA GLY A 10 5.45 5.72 23.12
C GLY A 10 5.82 6.90 22.20
N LYS A 11 6.65 7.82 22.71
CA LYS A 11 7.02 9.08 22.04
C LYS A 11 7.53 8.90 20.60
N ASN A 12 8.32 7.86 20.35
CA ASN A 12 8.89 7.62 19.02
C ASN A 12 7.83 7.26 17.98
N THR A 13 6.92 6.35 18.31
CA THR A 13 5.80 5.97 17.43
C THR A 13 4.83 7.13 17.23
N VAL A 14 4.53 7.89 18.29
CA VAL A 14 3.72 9.11 18.19
C VAL A 14 4.33 10.10 17.20
N LYS A 15 5.64 10.34 17.27
CA LYS A 15 6.35 11.23 16.32
C LYS A 15 6.27 10.72 14.87
N ARG A 16 6.34 9.41 14.65
CA ARG A 16 6.20 8.80 13.31
C ARG A 16 4.78 8.95 12.78
N ILE A 17 3.77 8.76 13.62
CA ILE A 17 2.36 9.00 13.27
C ILE A 17 2.13 10.48 12.96
N ASP A 18 2.63 11.40 13.79
CA ASP A 18 2.54 12.85 13.56
C ASP A 18 3.13 13.24 12.21
N ASN A 19 4.29 12.68 11.84
CA ASN A 19 4.90 12.90 10.53
C ASN A 19 4.02 12.38 9.39
N CYS A 20 3.45 11.17 9.51
CA CYS A 20 2.54 10.63 8.51
C CYS A 20 1.29 11.51 8.33
N LEU A 21 0.69 11.98 9.44
CA LEU A 21 -0.46 12.86 9.43
C LEU A 21 -0.14 14.20 8.75
N ASP A 22 1.01 14.80 9.06
CA ASP A 22 1.45 16.05 8.46
C ASP A 22 1.64 15.92 6.95
N ARG A 23 2.38 14.90 6.50
CA ARG A 23 2.58 14.60 5.07
C ARG A 23 1.26 14.35 4.34
N LEU A 24 0.38 13.55 4.95
CA LEU A 24 -0.94 13.26 4.40
C LEU A 24 -1.78 14.53 4.20
N ASN A 25 -1.71 15.49 5.13
CA ASN A 25 -2.44 16.75 5.03
C ASN A 25 -2.03 17.59 3.81
N HIS A 26 -0.76 17.52 3.41
CA HIS A 26 -0.24 18.25 2.25
C HIS A 26 -0.55 17.59 0.90
N LEU A 27 -0.94 16.30 0.89
CA LEU A 27 -1.36 15.62 -0.33
C LEU A 27 -2.64 16.19 -0.91
N ARG A 28 -2.61 16.47 -2.22
CA ARG A 28 -3.76 16.87 -3.02
C ARG A 28 -4.06 15.77 -4.02
N PHE A 29 -5.32 15.33 -4.04
CA PHE A 29 -5.80 14.33 -4.99
C PHE A 29 -6.75 14.98 -5.98
N SER A 30 -6.76 14.46 -7.21
CA SER A 30 -7.66 14.92 -8.27
C SER A 30 -9.08 14.38 -8.11
N GLY A 31 -9.25 13.17 -7.56
CA GLY A 31 -10.55 12.51 -7.43
C GLY A 31 -11.20 12.67 -6.06
N GLN A 32 -12.54 12.65 -6.06
CA GLN A 32 -13.35 12.71 -4.84
C GLN A 32 -13.19 11.44 -3.98
N ALA A 33 -13.03 10.27 -4.61
CA ALA A 33 -12.87 9.00 -3.90
C ALA A 33 -11.57 8.96 -3.07
N SER A 34 -10.43 9.36 -3.66
CA SER A 34 -9.16 9.47 -2.93
C SER A 34 -9.25 10.41 -1.72
N HIS A 35 -10.09 11.45 -1.77
CA HIS A 35 -10.27 12.35 -0.63
C HIS A 35 -10.92 11.66 0.57
N TYR A 36 -11.93 10.80 0.36
CA TYR A 36 -12.53 10.03 1.44
C TYR A 36 -11.53 9.05 2.06
N TYR A 37 -10.78 8.32 1.24
CA TYR A 37 -9.75 7.39 1.73
C TYR A 37 -8.60 8.10 2.46
N LYS A 38 -8.28 9.35 2.09
CA LYS A 38 -7.36 10.20 2.86
C LYS A 38 -7.89 10.49 4.26
N ILE A 39 -9.17 10.85 4.37
CA ILE A 39 -9.82 11.11 5.67
C ILE A 39 -9.83 9.84 6.52
N ASP A 40 -10.19 8.71 5.94
CA ASP A 40 -10.20 7.42 6.65
C ASP A 40 -8.80 7.05 7.15
N LEU A 41 -7.76 7.29 6.36
CA LEU A 41 -6.38 7.06 6.76
C LEU A 41 -5.97 7.95 7.95
N ASP A 42 -6.31 9.24 7.90
CA ASP A 42 -6.08 10.18 9.01
C ASP A 42 -6.80 9.71 10.29
N LEU A 43 -8.07 9.28 10.18
CA LEU A 43 -8.85 8.77 11.30
C LEU A 43 -8.26 7.48 11.87
N CYS A 44 -7.82 6.54 11.03
CA CYS A 44 -7.16 5.31 11.47
C CYS A 44 -5.87 5.61 12.25
N LEU A 45 -5.04 6.52 11.73
CA LEU A 45 -3.79 6.94 12.37
C LEU A 45 -4.05 7.63 13.72
N ARG A 46 -5.00 8.57 13.79
CA ARG A 46 -5.40 9.24 15.05
C ARG A 46 -6.02 8.28 16.06
N GLY A 47 -6.75 7.28 15.58
CA GLY A 47 -7.33 6.22 16.39
C GLY A 47 -6.34 5.16 16.84
N GLY A 48 -5.09 5.20 16.37
CA GLY A 48 -4.06 4.19 16.64
C GLY A 48 -4.33 2.83 16.00
N ALA A 49 -5.25 2.74 15.03
CA ALA A 49 -5.61 1.50 14.35
C ALA A 49 -4.60 1.21 13.23
N LEU A 50 -3.39 0.77 13.59
CA LEU A 50 -2.25 0.63 12.66
C LEU A 50 -2.57 -0.28 11.46
N LEU A 51 -3.07 -1.51 11.70
CA LEU A 51 -3.43 -2.42 10.60
C LEU A 51 -4.53 -1.82 9.70
N GLY A 52 -5.52 -1.15 10.30
CA GLY A 52 -6.54 -0.42 9.57
C GLY A 52 -5.95 0.70 8.71
N ALA A 53 -5.02 1.48 9.25
CA ALA A 53 -4.30 2.50 8.50
C ALA A 53 -3.54 1.89 7.31
N LEU A 54 -2.93 0.71 7.46
CA LEU A 54 -2.23 0.05 6.36
C LEU A 54 -3.17 -0.45 5.25
N HIS A 55 -4.32 -1.01 5.63
CA HIS A 55 -5.37 -1.36 4.66
C HIS A 55 -5.82 -0.12 3.88
N VAL A 56 -6.14 0.97 4.57
CA VAL A 56 -6.64 2.20 3.93
C VAL A 56 -5.54 2.85 3.08
N ALA A 57 -4.30 2.91 3.55
CA ALA A 57 -3.18 3.48 2.80
C ALA A 57 -2.91 2.71 1.50
N SER A 58 -2.89 1.37 1.57
CA SER A 58 -2.70 0.52 0.39
C SER A 58 -3.86 0.61 -0.61
N SER A 59 -5.11 0.75 -0.13
CA SER A 59 -6.26 1.03 -0.99
C SER A 59 -6.21 2.42 -1.61
N LEU A 60 -5.84 3.45 -0.84
CA LEU A 60 -5.68 4.81 -1.33
C LEU A 60 -4.65 4.88 -2.47
N LEU A 61 -3.50 4.20 -2.29
CA LEU A 61 -2.48 4.10 -3.33
C LEU A 61 -3.01 3.45 -4.61
N GLU A 62 -3.79 2.38 -4.51
CA GLU A 62 -4.43 1.80 -5.69
C GLU A 62 -5.37 2.77 -6.38
N ILE A 63 -6.25 3.42 -5.62
CA ILE A 63 -7.26 4.33 -6.18
C ILE A 63 -6.55 5.44 -6.95
N VAL A 64 -5.51 6.03 -6.38
CA VAL A 64 -4.72 7.09 -7.05
C VAL A 64 -4.06 6.57 -8.33
N VAL A 65 -3.42 5.40 -8.29
CA VAL A 65 -2.81 4.80 -9.49
C VAL A 65 -3.87 4.51 -10.55
N ARG A 66 -5.04 4.03 -10.15
CA ARG A 66 -6.17 3.76 -11.05
C ARG A 66 -6.72 5.04 -11.67
N GLU A 67 -6.86 6.12 -10.92
CA GLU A 67 -7.28 7.43 -11.44
C GLU A 67 -6.30 7.95 -12.51
N ILE A 68 -4.99 7.82 -12.27
CA ILE A 68 -3.94 8.17 -13.25
C ILE A 68 -4.08 7.30 -14.51
N GLY A 69 -4.23 5.99 -14.35
CA GLY A 69 -4.45 5.07 -15.48
C GLY A 69 -5.69 5.41 -16.31
N ILE A 70 -6.81 5.73 -15.66
CA ILE A 70 -8.05 6.16 -16.33
C ILE A 70 -7.83 7.45 -17.11
N LYS A 71 -7.18 8.44 -16.50
CA LYS A 71 -6.90 9.71 -17.16
C LYS A 71 -6.00 9.53 -18.38
N LYS A 72 -4.97 8.70 -18.29
CA LYS A 72 -4.08 8.38 -19.43
C LYS A 72 -4.86 7.74 -20.57
N PHE A 73 -5.61 6.69 -20.26
CA PHE A 73 -6.41 5.97 -21.24
C PHE A 73 -7.47 6.87 -21.91
N SER A 74 -8.10 7.76 -21.14
CA SER A 74 -9.06 8.74 -21.65
C SER A 74 -8.43 9.71 -22.66
N LEU A 75 -7.17 10.11 -22.48
CA LEU A 75 -6.47 10.99 -23.42
C LEU A 75 -6.04 10.24 -24.68
N GLU A 76 -5.57 9.01 -24.55
CA GLU A 76 -5.19 8.16 -25.69
C GLU A 76 -6.37 7.80 -26.60
N ALA A 77 -7.58 7.68 -26.02
CA ALA A 77 -8.78 7.32 -26.77
C ALA A 77 -9.24 8.39 -27.80
N ASN A 78 -8.72 9.63 -27.73
CA ASN A 78 -8.78 10.68 -28.76
C ASN A 78 -10.14 10.92 -29.48
N SER A 79 -11.27 10.47 -28.92
CA SER A 79 -12.58 10.68 -29.49
C SER A 79 -13.26 11.84 -28.76
N GLN A 80 -13.83 12.78 -29.51
CA GLN A 80 -14.59 13.93 -29.01
C GLN A 80 -15.83 13.54 -28.16
N GLN A 81 -16.04 12.25 -27.87
CA GLN A 81 -17.17 11.68 -27.13
C GLN A 81 -16.76 10.76 -25.96
N SER A 82 -15.48 10.53 -25.70
CA SER A 82 -15.04 9.77 -24.53
C SER A 82 -15.09 10.65 -23.28
N THR A 83 -16.21 10.59 -22.55
CA THR A 83 -16.27 11.15 -21.20
C THR A 83 -15.40 10.30 -20.26
N THR A 84 -14.90 10.89 -19.16
CA THR A 84 -14.17 10.14 -18.12
C THR A 84 -14.96 8.92 -17.61
N GLU A 85 -16.29 9.00 -17.63
CA GLU A 85 -17.19 7.90 -17.30
C GLU A 85 -17.11 6.73 -18.30
N ASN A 86 -16.98 7.00 -19.61
CA ASN A 86 -16.79 5.96 -20.63
C ASN A 86 -15.41 5.31 -20.49
N ALA A 87 -14.36 6.09 -20.24
CA ALA A 87 -13.02 5.56 -19.99
C ALA A 87 -12.98 4.67 -18.74
N GLN A 88 -13.68 5.05 -17.67
CA GLN A 88 -13.82 4.24 -16.47
C GLN A 88 -14.55 2.92 -16.78
N ARG A 89 -15.70 2.96 -17.48
CA ARG A 89 -16.44 1.76 -17.88
C ARG A 89 -15.64 0.83 -18.78
N GLU A 90 -14.86 1.37 -19.71
CA GLU A 90 -13.98 0.58 -20.58
C GLU A 90 -12.85 -0.09 -19.81
N ILE A 91 -12.25 0.62 -18.86
CA ILE A 91 -11.24 0.05 -17.96
C ILE A 91 -11.85 -1.01 -17.04
N GLU A 92 -13.04 -0.78 -16.49
CA GLU A 92 -13.77 -1.76 -15.68
C GLU A 92 -14.17 -2.99 -16.50
N ALA A 93 -14.57 -2.81 -17.76
CA ALA A 93 -14.91 -3.91 -18.67
C ALA A 93 -13.67 -4.76 -19.04
N LYS A 94 -12.49 -4.14 -19.09
CA LYS A 94 -11.22 -4.85 -19.29
C LYS A 94 -10.79 -5.51 -17.99
N ARG A 95 -11.21 -6.77 -17.78
CA ARG A 95 -10.79 -7.62 -16.64
C ARG A 95 -9.27 -7.71 -16.42
N ASN A 96 -8.47 -7.37 -17.44
CA ASN A 96 -7.01 -7.43 -17.39
C ASN A 96 -6.36 -6.14 -16.87
N VAL A 97 -7.11 -5.04 -16.62
CA VAL A 97 -6.55 -3.80 -16.09
C VAL A 97 -6.42 -3.88 -14.56
N THR A 98 -5.28 -4.40 -14.14
CA THR A 98 -4.86 -4.51 -12.75
C THR A 98 -3.96 -3.33 -12.34
N PHE A 99 -3.70 -3.17 -11.05
CA PHE A 99 -2.70 -2.20 -10.58
C PHE A 99 -1.34 -2.40 -11.25
N LYS A 100 -0.87 -3.65 -11.35
CA LYS A 100 0.44 -3.95 -11.94
C LYS A 100 0.49 -3.56 -13.41
N THR A 101 -0.55 -3.85 -14.18
CA THR A 101 -0.59 -3.48 -15.59
C THR A 101 -0.64 -1.96 -15.76
N ILE A 102 -1.35 -1.23 -14.88
CA ILE A 102 -1.31 0.25 -14.92
C ILE A 102 0.11 0.75 -14.63
N ILE A 103 0.79 0.20 -13.61
CA ILE A 103 2.18 0.57 -13.31
C ILE A 103 3.13 0.23 -14.47
N ASP A 104 2.94 -0.91 -15.12
CA ASP A 104 3.68 -1.31 -16.32
C ASP A 104 3.48 -0.29 -17.44
N ASP A 105 2.23 0.07 -17.73
CA ASP A 105 1.87 1.04 -18.78
C ASP A 105 2.43 2.44 -18.48
N LEU A 106 2.38 2.89 -17.22
CA LEU A 106 2.95 4.18 -16.80
C LEU A 106 4.47 4.20 -16.97
N SER A 107 5.15 3.10 -16.64
CA SER A 107 6.60 3.00 -16.81
C SER A 107 7.00 2.93 -18.28
N GLN A 108 6.26 2.19 -19.11
CA GLN A 108 6.52 2.09 -20.56
C GLN A 108 6.31 3.41 -21.29
N SER A 109 5.49 4.30 -20.70
CA SER A 109 5.22 5.64 -21.23
C SER A 109 6.12 6.71 -20.62
N ASP A 110 7.17 6.32 -19.89
CA ASP A 110 8.11 7.21 -19.18
C ASP A 110 7.44 8.23 -18.23
N LEU A 111 6.22 7.93 -17.75
CA LEU A 111 5.47 8.79 -16.82
C LEU A 111 5.93 8.62 -15.37
N ILE A 112 6.61 7.52 -15.06
CA ILE A 112 7.17 7.23 -13.74
C ILE A 112 8.62 6.75 -13.88
N SER A 113 9.43 7.01 -12.85
CA SER A 113 10.81 6.52 -12.80
C SER A 113 10.88 5.01 -12.53
N THR A 114 12.00 4.39 -12.89
CA THR A 114 12.29 2.98 -12.58
C THR A 114 12.23 2.70 -11.07
N ASP A 115 12.65 3.65 -10.24
CA ASP A 115 12.57 3.54 -8.78
C ASP A 115 11.11 3.49 -8.30
N LEU A 116 10.26 4.41 -8.79
CA LEU A 116 8.84 4.43 -8.45
C LEU A 116 8.13 3.17 -8.94
N TYR A 117 8.46 2.70 -10.15
CA TYR A 117 7.97 1.44 -10.70
C TYR A 117 8.29 0.25 -9.77
N THR A 118 9.57 0.07 -9.43
CA THR A 118 10.02 -1.06 -8.60
C THR A 118 9.41 -1.02 -7.21
N LYS A 119 9.44 0.15 -6.54
CA LYS A 119 8.86 0.31 -5.20
C LYS A 119 7.35 0.08 -5.19
N SER A 120 6.63 0.56 -6.20
CA SER A 120 5.17 0.37 -6.28
C SER A 120 4.79 -1.09 -6.44
N LYS A 121 5.49 -1.84 -7.30
CA LYS A 121 5.23 -3.28 -7.48
C LYS A 121 5.61 -4.07 -6.22
N ALA A 122 6.75 -3.76 -5.61
CA ALA A 122 7.18 -4.40 -4.36
C ALA A 122 6.15 -4.16 -3.23
N PHE A 123 5.70 -2.92 -3.06
CA PHE A 123 4.67 -2.58 -2.07
C PHE A 123 3.37 -3.38 -2.32
N TYR A 124 2.94 -3.47 -3.58
CA TYR A 124 1.76 -4.25 -3.93
C TYR A 124 1.91 -5.73 -3.57
N ASP A 125 3.05 -6.34 -3.92
CA ASP A 125 3.28 -7.77 -3.76
C ASP A 125 3.56 -8.21 -2.33
N TYR A 126 4.23 -7.38 -1.55
CA TYR A 126 4.69 -7.75 -0.21
C TYR A 126 3.84 -7.16 0.91
N VAL A 127 3.07 -6.11 0.63
CA VAL A 127 2.21 -5.46 1.62
C VAL A 127 0.75 -5.66 1.27
N ARG A 128 0.33 -5.14 0.11
CA ARG A 128 -1.09 -5.11 -0.21
C ARG A 128 -1.69 -6.51 -0.38
N ILE A 129 -1.11 -7.34 -1.25
CA ILE A 129 -1.65 -8.68 -1.51
C ILE A 129 -1.76 -9.48 -0.19
N PRO A 130 -0.70 -9.60 0.63
CA PRO A 130 -0.80 -10.40 1.84
C PRO A 130 -1.85 -9.89 2.82
N ILE A 131 -1.93 -8.58 3.03
CA ILE A 131 -2.85 -7.98 3.99
C ILE A 131 -4.31 -8.10 3.53
N HIS A 132 -4.60 -7.75 2.28
CA HIS A 132 -5.98 -7.74 1.76
C HIS A 132 -6.54 -9.14 1.48
N HIS A 133 -5.67 -10.14 1.27
CA HIS A 133 -6.09 -11.53 1.06
C HIS A 133 -5.99 -12.40 2.32
N GLY A 134 -5.67 -11.82 3.49
CA GLY A 134 -5.58 -12.59 4.73
C GLY A 134 -4.47 -13.65 4.69
N LEU A 135 -3.30 -13.29 4.17
CA LEU A 135 -2.11 -14.15 4.09
C LEU A 135 -1.05 -13.69 5.13
N PRO A 136 -1.29 -13.87 6.44
CA PRO A 136 -0.43 -13.36 7.50
C PRO A 136 0.98 -13.95 7.46
N LEU A 137 1.14 -15.23 7.10
CA LEU A 137 2.45 -15.86 6.93
C LEU A 137 3.31 -15.12 5.91
N ARG A 138 2.76 -14.91 4.70
CA ARG A 138 3.45 -14.20 3.63
C ARG A 138 3.77 -12.75 4.01
N PHE A 139 2.93 -12.11 4.82
CA PHE A 139 3.21 -10.77 5.34
C PHE A 139 4.37 -10.78 6.34
N VAL A 140 4.35 -11.67 7.33
CA VAL A 140 5.39 -11.78 8.36
C VAL A 140 6.73 -12.16 7.75
N GLU A 141 6.78 -13.17 6.88
CA GLU A 141 8.01 -13.64 6.22
C GLU A 141 8.72 -12.55 5.42
N ARG A 142 7.97 -11.63 4.82
CA ARG A 142 8.51 -10.58 3.96
C ARG A 142 8.96 -9.35 4.73
N ASN A 143 8.47 -9.18 5.95
CA ASN A 143 8.73 -8.02 6.78
C ASN A 143 9.54 -8.35 8.04
N THR A 144 10.03 -9.58 8.15
CA THR A 144 10.91 -10.03 9.23
C THR A 144 12.06 -10.85 8.66
N ASN A 145 13.20 -10.86 9.35
CA ASN A 145 14.30 -11.77 9.03
C ASN A 145 14.07 -13.20 9.59
N ARG A 146 12.85 -13.51 10.05
CA ARG A 146 12.55 -14.78 10.73
C ARG A 146 12.85 -15.98 9.86
N ASN A 147 12.70 -15.89 8.55
CA ASN A 147 13.06 -17.00 7.66
C ASN A 147 14.55 -17.38 7.77
N GLU A 148 15.45 -16.43 8.00
CA GLU A 148 16.87 -16.72 8.21
C GLU A 148 17.13 -17.32 9.61
N GLU A 149 16.46 -16.79 10.64
CA GLU A 149 16.55 -17.30 12.00
C GLU A 149 16.01 -18.72 12.12
N TYR A 150 14.87 -19.03 11.49
CA TYR A 150 14.27 -20.36 11.49
C TYR A 150 15.06 -21.34 10.66
N LYS A 151 15.58 -20.92 9.49
CA LYS A 151 16.47 -21.76 8.69
C LYS A 151 17.71 -22.14 9.50
N LEU A 152 18.30 -21.19 10.24
CA LEU A 152 19.43 -21.45 11.13
C LEU A 152 19.07 -22.43 12.26
N ILE A 153 17.89 -22.31 12.87
CA ILE A 153 17.41 -23.24 13.91
C ILE A 153 17.23 -24.65 13.32
N CYS A 154 16.59 -24.78 12.16
CA CYS A 154 16.41 -26.07 11.48
C CYS A 154 17.75 -26.70 11.09
N GLU A 155 18.71 -25.90 10.63
CA GLU A 155 20.10 -26.33 10.37
C GLU A 155 20.82 -26.79 11.66
N ILE A 156 20.62 -26.11 12.80
CA ILE A 156 21.23 -26.46 14.10
C ILE A 156 20.65 -27.76 14.68
N PHE A 157 19.33 -27.97 14.56
CA PHE A 157 18.65 -29.12 15.17
C PHE A 157 18.45 -30.31 14.22
N GLY A 158 18.93 -30.21 12.97
CA GLY A 158 18.94 -31.32 12.01
C GLY A 158 17.53 -31.76 11.57
N HIS A 159 16.56 -30.85 11.60
CA HIS A 159 15.20 -31.10 11.15
C HIS A 159 15.01 -30.52 9.74
N ASP A 160 14.55 -31.37 8.81
CA ASP A 160 13.96 -30.91 7.55
C ASP A 160 12.62 -30.23 7.86
N CYS A 161 12.68 -28.95 8.23
CA CYS A 161 11.49 -28.16 8.48
C CYS A 161 10.88 -27.76 7.13
N ASP A 162 9.74 -28.36 6.77
CA ASP A 162 8.93 -27.81 5.69
C ASP A 162 8.26 -26.53 6.18
N ILE A 163 8.74 -25.38 5.68
CA ILE A 163 8.24 -24.04 6.04
C ILE A 163 6.73 -23.93 5.72
N SER A 164 6.21 -24.79 4.82
CA SER A 164 4.79 -24.81 4.46
C SER A 164 3.85 -25.34 5.56
N GLU A 165 4.37 -26.01 6.59
CA GLU A 165 3.58 -26.44 7.76
C GLU A 165 3.47 -25.38 8.85
N PHE A 166 4.18 -24.25 8.72
CA PHE A 166 4.18 -23.22 9.74
C PHE A 166 2.93 -22.34 9.68
N SER A 167 2.22 -22.28 10.80
CA SER A 167 1.21 -21.26 11.06
C SER A 167 1.86 -20.09 11.81
N VAL A 168 1.52 -18.86 11.40
CA VAL A 168 1.85 -17.67 12.18
C VAL A 168 0.81 -17.55 13.29
N ASP A 169 1.25 -17.65 14.53
CA ASP A 169 0.38 -17.36 15.68
C ASP A 169 -0.01 -15.87 15.71
N MET A 170 -1.12 -15.58 16.39
CA MET A 170 -1.67 -14.22 16.46
C MET A 170 -0.68 -13.23 17.09
N HIS A 171 0.07 -13.64 18.12
CA HIS A 171 1.00 -12.78 18.82
C HIS A 171 2.14 -12.32 17.91
N THR A 172 2.71 -13.24 17.14
CA THR A 172 3.73 -12.94 16.13
C THR A 172 3.21 -11.94 15.10
N PHE A 173 1.99 -12.16 14.61
CA PHE A 173 1.40 -11.26 13.63
C PHE A 173 1.18 -9.85 14.21
N GLU A 174 0.64 -9.76 15.43
CA GLU A 174 0.45 -8.51 16.16
C GLU A 174 1.78 -7.77 16.37
N ASP A 175 2.82 -8.47 16.83
CA ASP A 175 4.16 -7.90 17.04
C ASP A 175 4.71 -7.30 15.75
N VAL A 176 4.59 -8.02 14.62
CA VAL A 176 5.04 -7.52 13.32
C VAL A 176 4.23 -6.27 12.96
N VAL A 177 2.90 -6.34 13.05
CA VAL A 177 2.03 -5.20 12.77
C VAL A 177 2.43 -3.98 13.60
N GLU A 178 2.64 -4.11 14.91
CA GLU A 178 2.99 -2.96 15.77
C GLU A 178 4.35 -2.34 15.41
N ASN A 179 5.32 -3.16 15.02
CA ASN A 179 6.69 -2.70 14.78
C ASN A 179 6.89 -2.05 13.40
N ILE A 180 6.32 -2.64 12.35
CA ILE A 180 6.63 -2.25 10.96
C ILE A 180 5.51 -1.46 10.27
N THR A 181 4.26 -1.55 10.74
CA THR A 181 3.13 -1.00 9.99
C THR A 181 3.25 0.49 9.73
N ILE A 182 3.72 1.27 10.70
CA ILE A 182 3.83 2.71 10.51
C ILE A 182 4.91 3.08 9.48
N ASP A 183 5.97 2.26 9.31
CA ASP A 183 6.93 2.44 8.21
C ASP A 183 6.27 2.14 6.87
N LEU A 184 5.53 1.04 6.77
CA LEU A 184 4.83 0.70 5.53
C LEU A 184 3.76 1.74 5.16
N VAL A 185 3.07 2.33 6.15
CA VAL A 185 2.17 3.47 5.91
C VAL A 185 2.98 4.68 5.41
N ALA A 186 4.13 4.97 6.00
CA ALA A 186 4.99 6.06 5.55
C ALA A 186 5.54 5.84 4.13
N ASP A 187 5.86 4.59 3.76
CA ASP A 187 6.26 4.20 2.41
C ASP A 187 5.11 4.41 1.43
N SER A 188 3.89 3.99 1.79
CA SER A 188 2.68 4.23 1.00
C SER A 188 2.44 5.73 0.76
N ILE A 189 2.60 6.56 1.79
CA ILE A 189 2.51 8.03 1.67
C ILE A 189 3.61 8.57 0.73
N THR A 190 4.83 8.04 0.79
CA THR A 190 5.91 8.42 -0.12
C THR A 190 5.56 8.10 -1.57
N LEU A 191 4.95 6.93 -1.82
CA LEU A 191 4.47 6.57 -3.15
C LEU A 191 3.34 7.50 -3.61
N LEU A 192 2.38 7.82 -2.72
CA LEU A 192 1.30 8.76 -3.01
C LEU A 192 1.82 10.16 -3.37
N GLU A 193 2.81 10.66 -2.65
CA GLU A 193 3.49 11.93 -2.95
C GLU A 193 4.11 11.87 -4.36
N ALA A 194 4.79 10.79 -4.70
CA ALA A 194 5.39 10.62 -6.02
C ALA A 194 4.32 10.57 -7.13
N PHE A 195 3.23 9.82 -6.94
CA PHE A 195 2.12 9.77 -7.91
C PHE A 195 1.36 11.09 -8.03
N SER A 196 1.27 11.89 -6.97
CA SER A 196 0.66 13.22 -7.04
C SER A 196 1.40 14.19 -7.97
N ASN A 197 2.68 13.91 -8.26
CA ASN A 197 3.51 14.69 -9.17
C ASN A 197 3.49 14.16 -10.62
N VAL A 198 2.87 13.01 -10.88
CA VAL A 198 2.76 12.47 -12.24
C VAL A 198 1.83 13.34 -13.06
N ARG A 199 2.37 13.98 -14.10
CA ARG A 199 1.61 14.83 -15.01
C ARG A 199 1.31 14.07 -16.29
N ILE A 200 0.03 13.81 -16.50
CA ILE A 200 -0.47 13.35 -17.79
C ILE A 200 -0.78 14.60 -18.60
N ILE A 201 0.09 14.88 -19.58
CA ILE A 201 0.03 16.02 -20.51
C ILE A 201 -0.68 15.57 -21.78
#